data_AF-A0A0M8W6K2-F1
#
_entry.id   AF-A0A0M8W6K2-F1
#
_cell.length_a   1.000
_cell.length_b   1.000
_cell.length_c   1.000
_cell.angle_alpha   90.00
_cell.angle_beta   90.00
_cell.angle_gamma   90.00
#
_symmetry.space_group_name_H-M   'P 1'
#
loop_
_entity.id
_entity.type
_entity.pdbx_description
1 polymer ?
#
loop_
_entity_poly.entity_id
_entity_poly.type
_entity_poly.pdbx_seq_one_letter_code
_entity_poly.pdbx_strand_id
1 'polypeptide(L)'
;MTAQERRRGRDETEEERADRMWGELIQEVRVAQTGVQILFGFLLTVVFQPKYGKLATVDQVIYIVTVVLGACATGALIGPVSLHRLVAGRRVKPQAVRLASRMTFVGLVLLLATMTSSLLLILRVATHDGYVPYLVAAVVAWYVGCWYGLPLWARRRHTARSGD
;
A
#
# COMPACT_ATOMS: atom_id res chain seq x y z
N MET A 1 29.03 26.18 18.13
CA MET A 1 28.34 24.92 17.80
C MET A 1 27.63 24.45 19.05
N THR A 2 26.34 24.76 19.16
CA THR A 2 25.54 24.67 20.38
C THR A 2 25.15 23.23 20.70
N ALA A 3 25.31 22.85 21.96
CA ALA A 3 25.04 21.52 22.54
C ALA A 3 23.54 21.12 22.57
N GLN A 4 22.72 21.69 21.70
CA GLN A 4 21.26 21.63 21.75
C GLN A 4 20.65 20.53 20.87
N GLU A 5 21.44 19.89 19.99
CA GLU A 5 20.94 18.86 19.07
C GLU A 5 20.97 17.42 19.63
N ARG A 6 21.68 17.15 20.74
CA ARG A 6 21.81 15.79 21.30
C ARG A 6 20.87 15.45 22.47
N ARG A 7 19.94 16.34 22.85
CA ARG A 7 19.04 16.14 24.01
C ARG A 7 17.55 15.97 23.67
N ARG A 8 17.18 15.88 22.39
CA ARG A 8 15.77 15.90 21.98
C ARG A 8 14.98 14.61 22.24
N GLY A 9 15.65 13.48 22.47
CA GLY A 9 14.97 12.17 22.62
C GLY A 9 14.46 11.83 24.03
N ARG A 10 14.60 12.70 25.05
CA ARG A 10 14.32 12.33 26.45
C ARG A 10 13.15 13.08 27.12
N ASP A 11 12.67 14.18 26.54
CA ASP A 11 11.56 15.00 27.08
C ASP A 11 10.44 15.20 26.05
N GLU A 12 10.07 14.15 25.32
CA GLU A 12 8.94 14.20 24.37
C GLU A 12 7.70 13.59 25.02
N THR A 13 6.59 14.33 25.01
CA THR A 13 5.30 13.78 25.47
C THR A 13 4.82 12.68 24.50
N GLU A 14 3.99 11.74 24.98
CA GLU A 14 3.42 10.69 24.11
C GLU A 14 2.65 11.28 22.91
N GLU A 15 2.05 12.46 23.10
CA GLU A 15 1.30 13.18 22.07
C GLU A 15 2.22 13.76 20.98
N GLU A 16 3.33 14.42 21.38
CA GLU A 16 4.30 14.95 20.41
C GLU A 16 5.00 13.82 19.63
N ARG A 17 5.23 12.67 20.27
CA ARG A 17 5.79 11.49 19.61
C ARG A 17 4.79 10.92 18.59
N ALA A 18 3.50 10.87 18.95
CA ALA A 18 2.44 10.44 18.05
C ALA A 18 2.33 11.35 16.82
N ASP A 19 2.42 12.67 16.99
CA ASP A 19 2.40 13.64 15.89
C ASP A 19 3.61 13.52 14.95
N ARG A 20 4.82 13.32 15.49
CA ARG A 20 6.01 13.07 14.66
C ARG A 20 5.90 11.78 13.86
N MET A 21 5.56 10.67 14.51
CA MET A 21 5.38 9.38 13.83
C MET A 21 4.28 9.46 12.77
N TRP A 22 3.22 10.24 13.02
CA TRP A 22 2.17 10.47 12.06
C TRP A 22 2.66 11.22 10.82
N GLY A 23 3.45 12.29 11.02
CA GLY A 23 4.06 13.05 9.92
C GLY A 23 4.94 12.18 9.02
N GLU A 24 5.78 11.34 9.63
CA GLU A 24 6.62 10.36 8.92
C GLU A 24 5.75 9.35 8.14
N LEU A 25 4.74 8.77 8.79
CA LEU A 25 3.80 7.83 8.15
C LEU A 25 3.09 8.46 6.94
N ILE A 26 2.58 9.69 7.04
CA ILE A 26 1.93 10.37 5.90
C ILE A 26 2.92 10.59 4.75
N GLN A 27 4.17 10.93 5.05
CA GLN A 27 5.19 11.14 4.02
C GLN A 27 5.50 9.83 3.28
N GLU A 28 5.67 8.72 4.01
CA GLU A 28 5.85 7.39 3.42
C GLU A 28 4.63 6.96 2.59
N VAL A 29 3.43 7.15 3.14
CA VAL A 29 2.16 6.84 2.44
C VAL A 29 2.02 7.63 1.15
N ARG A 30 2.45 8.90 1.13
CA ARG A 30 2.33 9.77 -0.04
C ARG A 30 3.09 9.23 -1.25
N VAL A 31 4.21 8.54 -1.03
CA VAL A 31 4.98 7.88 -2.10
C VAL A 31 4.18 6.74 -2.73
N ALA A 32 3.51 5.92 -1.92
CA ALA A 32 2.64 4.85 -2.42
C ALA A 32 1.34 5.40 -3.03
N GLN A 33 0.84 6.53 -2.50
CA GLN A 33 -0.42 7.14 -2.91
C GLN A 33 -0.39 7.62 -4.37
N THR A 34 0.71 8.23 -4.82
CA THR A 34 0.84 8.66 -6.22
C THR A 34 0.84 7.47 -7.17
N GLY A 35 1.53 6.39 -6.80
CA GLY A 35 1.55 5.14 -7.58
C GLY A 35 0.15 4.52 -7.74
N VAL A 36 -0.62 4.39 -6.65
CA VAL A 36 -1.97 3.83 -6.73
C VAL A 36 -2.93 4.71 -7.54
N GLN A 37 -2.82 6.04 -7.44
CA GLN A 37 -3.70 6.96 -8.17
C GLN A 37 -3.50 6.86 -9.68
N ILE A 38 -2.25 6.80 -10.13
CA ILE A 38 -1.92 6.63 -11.55
C ILE A 38 -2.42 5.28 -12.05
N LEU A 39 -2.12 4.19 -11.32
CA LEU A 39 -2.59 2.84 -11.67
C LEU A 39 -4.12 2.78 -11.73
N PHE A 40 -4.80 3.33 -10.74
CA PHE A 40 -6.26 3.33 -10.67
C PHE A 40 -6.87 4.16 -11.82
N GLY A 41 -6.30 5.33 -12.13
CA GLY A 41 -6.70 6.13 -13.28
C GLY A 41 -6.56 5.37 -14.60
N PHE A 42 -5.42 4.71 -14.82
CA PHE A 42 -5.24 3.86 -16.00
C PHE A 42 -6.21 2.68 -16.04
N LEU A 43 -6.48 2.04 -14.90
CA LEU A 43 -7.46 0.96 -14.85
C LEU A 43 -8.84 1.48 -15.27
N LEU A 44 -9.29 2.64 -14.80
CA LEU A 44 -10.59 3.21 -15.16
C LEU A 44 -10.73 3.53 -16.65
N THR A 45 -9.65 3.87 -17.36
CA THR A 45 -9.74 4.16 -18.81
C THR A 45 -9.92 2.91 -19.65
N VAL A 46 -9.48 1.74 -19.18
CA VAL A 46 -9.53 0.47 -19.93
C VAL A 46 -10.96 0.07 -20.29
N VAL A 47 -11.95 0.28 -19.41
CA VAL A 47 -13.36 -0.09 -19.68
C VAL A 47 -13.94 0.65 -20.89
N PHE A 48 -13.44 1.85 -21.18
CA PHE A 48 -13.90 2.67 -22.30
C PHE A 48 -13.15 2.39 -23.61
N GLN A 49 -12.11 1.55 -23.58
CA GLN A 49 -11.37 1.19 -24.78
C GLN A 49 -12.20 0.23 -25.66
N PRO A 50 -12.19 0.38 -26.99
CA PRO A 50 -12.94 -0.50 -27.90
C PRO A 50 -12.61 -1.99 -27.76
N LYS A 51 -11.40 -2.31 -27.25
CA LYS A 51 -10.94 -3.68 -27.01
C LYS A 51 -11.66 -4.34 -25.82
N TYR A 52 -12.16 -3.57 -24.86
CA TYR A 52 -12.81 -4.12 -23.65
C TYR A 52 -14.03 -4.98 -23.98
N GLY A 53 -14.89 -4.53 -24.90
CA GLY A 53 -16.06 -5.29 -25.34
C GLY A 53 -15.75 -6.59 -26.09
N LYS A 54 -14.49 -6.78 -26.52
CA LYS A 54 -14.01 -7.99 -27.20
C LYS A 54 -13.29 -8.96 -26.26
N LEU A 55 -13.13 -8.60 -24.99
CA LEU A 55 -12.51 -9.48 -23.99
C LEU A 55 -13.42 -10.65 -23.66
N ALA A 56 -12.81 -11.79 -23.33
CA ALA A 56 -13.54 -12.92 -22.77
C ALA A 56 -14.18 -12.53 -21.43
N THR A 57 -15.34 -13.11 -21.10
CA THR A 57 -16.07 -12.81 -19.86
C THR A 57 -15.20 -12.95 -18.61
N VAL A 58 -14.30 -13.94 -18.59
CA VAL A 58 -13.40 -14.15 -17.44
C VAL A 58 -12.43 -12.97 -17.27
N ASP A 59 -11.92 -12.39 -18.35
CA ASP A 59 -11.01 -11.25 -18.29
C ASP A 59 -11.74 -9.97 -17.87
N GLN A 60 -13.00 -9.80 -18.28
CA GLN A 60 -13.85 -8.70 -17.81
C GLN A 60 -14.10 -8.79 -16.30
N VAL A 61 -14.36 -9.99 -15.77
CA VAL A 61 -14.55 -10.20 -14.32
C VAL A 61 -13.26 -9.90 -13.55
N ILE A 62 -12.10 -10.41 -14.02
CA ILE A 62 -10.79 -10.12 -13.40
C ILE A 62 -10.51 -8.61 -13.42
N TYR A 63 -10.82 -7.94 -14.53
CA TYR A 63 -10.70 -6.50 -14.65
C TYR A 63 -11.55 -5.78 -13.60
N ILE A 64 -12.85 -6.10 -13.49
CA ILE A 64 -13.74 -5.47 -12.51
C ILE A 64 -13.22 -5.68 -11.07
N VAL A 65 -12.81 -6.90 -10.73
CA VAL A 65 -12.21 -7.19 -9.42
C VAL A 65 -10.96 -6.35 -9.19
N THR A 66 -10.10 -6.21 -10.21
CA THR A 66 -8.89 -5.39 -10.15
C THR A 66 -9.22 -3.92 -9.91
N VAL A 67 -10.23 -3.37 -10.59
CA VAL A 67 -10.67 -1.98 -10.39
C VAL A 67 -11.20 -1.77 -8.97
N VAL A 68 -12.02 -2.69 -8.45
CA VAL A 68 -12.55 -2.62 -7.09
C VAL A 68 -11.42 -2.68 -6.05
N LEU A 69 -10.44 -3.56 -6.23
CA LEU A 69 -9.25 -3.62 -5.37
C LEU A 69 -8.48 -2.30 -5.39
N GLY A 70 -8.30 -1.70 -6.58
CA GLY A 70 -7.62 -0.40 -6.74
C GLY A 70 -8.37 0.75 -6.05
N ALA A 71 -9.71 0.74 -6.13
CA ALA A 71 -10.56 1.71 -5.44
C ALA A 71 -10.43 1.56 -3.90
N CYS A 72 -10.48 0.33 -3.39
CA CYS A 72 -10.29 0.05 -1.96
C CYS A 72 -8.88 0.43 -1.48
N ALA A 73 -7.84 0.13 -2.26
CA ALA A 73 -6.45 0.52 -1.96
C ALA A 73 -6.32 2.04 -1.87
N THR A 74 -6.88 2.76 -2.84
CA THR A 74 -6.89 4.22 -2.87
C THR A 74 -7.61 4.79 -1.66
N GLY A 75 -8.80 4.27 -1.32
CA GLY A 75 -9.56 4.69 -0.14
C GLY A 75 -8.81 4.44 1.17
N ALA A 76 -8.16 3.28 1.31
CA ALA A 76 -7.38 2.94 2.49
C ALA A 76 -6.14 3.83 2.66
N LEU A 77 -5.43 4.17 1.57
CA LEU A 77 -4.25 5.05 1.61
C LEU A 77 -4.60 6.53 1.82
N ILE A 78 -5.76 7.00 1.35
CA ILE A 78 -6.28 8.35 1.64
C ILE A 78 -6.84 8.45 3.08
N GLY A 79 -7.26 7.32 3.64
CA GLY A 79 -7.86 7.18 4.96
C GLY A 79 -7.12 7.91 6.10
N PRO A 80 -5.79 7.72 6.28
CA PRO A 80 -5.00 8.47 7.26
C PRO A 80 -5.17 9.99 7.12
N VAL A 81 -5.06 10.54 5.92
CA VAL A 81 -5.20 12.00 5.71
C VAL A 81 -6.58 12.49 6.15
N SER A 82 -7.64 11.72 5.86
CA SER A 82 -9.00 12.03 6.31
C SER A 82 -9.12 11.95 7.84
N LEU A 83 -8.59 10.90 8.45
CA LEU A 83 -8.57 10.70 9.89
C LEU A 83 -7.82 11.83 10.61
N HIS A 84 -6.68 12.27 10.08
CA HIS A 84 -5.96 13.44 10.59
C HIS A 84 -6.85 14.67 10.55
N ARG A 85 -7.49 14.96 9.41
CA ARG A 85 -8.32 16.16 9.25
C ARG A 85 -9.56 16.17 10.15
N LEU A 86 -10.13 15.00 10.45
CA LEU A 86 -11.27 14.84 11.37
C LEU A 86 -10.88 14.96 12.85
N VAL A 87 -9.65 14.58 13.20
CA VAL A 87 -9.14 14.62 14.57
C VAL A 87 -8.33 15.89 14.85
N ALA A 88 -7.86 16.59 13.82
CA ALA A 88 -7.14 17.85 13.89
C ALA A 88 -7.98 18.91 14.61
N GLY A 89 -7.65 19.15 15.88
CA GLY A 89 -8.42 19.97 16.81
C GLY A 89 -8.57 19.32 18.20
N ARG A 90 -8.41 18.01 18.30
CA ARG A 90 -8.23 17.27 19.56
C ARG A 90 -6.89 16.54 19.48
N ARG A 91 -6.03 16.71 20.50
CA ARG A 91 -4.68 16.12 20.59
C ARG A 91 -4.64 14.71 20.01
N VAL A 92 -3.69 14.42 19.11
CA VAL A 92 -3.64 13.15 18.38
C VAL A 92 -3.42 12.02 19.37
N LYS A 93 -4.51 11.31 19.67
CA LYS A 93 -4.46 10.18 20.60
C LYS A 93 -3.59 9.06 19.98
N PRO A 94 -2.79 8.33 20.77
CA PRO A 94 -2.04 7.16 20.30
C PRO A 94 -2.88 6.10 19.55
N GLN A 95 -4.19 6.07 19.82
CA GLN A 95 -5.16 5.23 19.09
C GLN A 95 -5.33 5.64 17.62
N ALA A 96 -5.30 6.93 17.30
CA ALA A 96 -5.42 7.43 15.94
C ALA A 96 -4.22 6.96 15.09
N VAL A 97 -2.99 7.08 15.61
CA VAL A 97 -1.76 6.62 14.93
C VAL A 97 -1.84 5.12 14.62
N ARG A 98 -2.33 4.31 15.56
CA ARG A 98 -2.53 2.86 15.33
C ARG A 98 -3.56 2.58 14.23
N LEU A 99 -4.66 3.33 14.19
CA LEU A 99 -5.66 3.18 13.15
C LEU A 99 -5.10 3.59 11.78
N ALA A 100 -4.40 4.72 11.69
CA ALA A 100 -3.74 5.15 10.46
C ALA A 100 -2.71 4.15 9.97
N SER A 101 -1.86 3.63 10.86
CA SER A 101 -0.89 2.57 10.51
C SER A 101 -1.58 1.32 9.97
N ARG A 102 -2.70 0.88 10.55
CA ARG A 102 -3.50 -0.24 10.02
C ARG A 102 -4.11 0.07 8.66
N MET A 103 -4.64 1.27 8.45
CA MET A 103 -5.20 1.69 7.17
C MET A 103 -4.13 1.73 6.07
N THR A 104 -2.97 2.30 6.38
CA THR A 104 -1.79 2.28 5.50
C THR A 104 -1.38 0.87 5.14
N PHE A 105 -1.24 -0.01 6.13
CA PHE A 105 -0.87 -1.40 5.90
C PHE A 105 -1.88 -2.10 4.99
N VAL A 106 -3.18 -2.03 5.30
CA VAL A 106 -4.24 -2.61 4.47
C VAL A 106 -4.23 -2.03 3.06
N GLY A 107 -4.03 -0.72 2.93
CA GLY A 107 -3.95 -0.03 1.63
C GLY A 107 -2.78 -0.49 0.79
N LEU A 108 -1.61 -0.71 1.40
CA LEU A 108 -0.48 -1.35 0.75
C LEU A 108 -0.88 -2.76 0.27
N VAL A 109 -1.38 -3.63 1.15
CA VAL A 109 -1.78 -5.01 0.76
C VAL A 109 -2.75 -5.02 -0.43
N LEU A 110 -3.75 -4.14 -0.42
CA LEU A 110 -4.70 -4.00 -1.53
C LEU A 110 -4.03 -3.47 -2.81
N LEU A 111 -3.09 -2.54 -2.70
CA LEU A 111 -2.29 -2.07 -3.84
C LEU A 111 -1.50 -3.23 -4.48
N LEU A 112 -0.89 -4.10 -3.68
CA LEU A 112 -0.20 -5.29 -4.20
C LEU A 112 -1.14 -6.21 -4.96
N ALA A 113 -2.30 -6.50 -4.37
CA ALA A 113 -3.31 -7.35 -4.99
C ALA A 113 -3.79 -6.74 -6.31
N THR A 114 -3.97 -5.41 -6.34
CA THR A 114 -4.35 -4.66 -7.54
C THR A 114 -3.27 -4.75 -8.63
N MET A 115 -2.01 -4.48 -8.29
CA MET A 115 -0.89 -4.55 -9.25
C MET A 115 -0.73 -5.96 -9.83
N THR A 116 -0.83 -6.97 -8.96
CA THR A 116 -0.72 -8.38 -9.34
C THR A 116 -1.86 -8.79 -10.27
N SER A 117 -3.11 -8.42 -9.93
CA SER A 117 -4.29 -8.73 -10.75
C SER A 117 -4.27 -7.98 -12.09
N SER A 118 -3.80 -6.74 -12.09
CA SER A 118 -3.60 -5.94 -13.31
C SER A 118 -2.57 -6.58 -14.24
N LEU A 119 -1.42 -7.02 -13.70
CA LEU A 119 -0.41 -7.69 -14.51
C LEU A 119 -0.92 -9.02 -15.07
N LEU A 120 -1.61 -9.81 -14.25
CA LEU A 120 -2.26 -11.05 -14.67
C LEU A 120 -3.22 -10.79 -15.85
N LEU A 121 -4.08 -9.79 -15.72
CA LEU A 121 -5.02 -9.40 -16.76
C LEU A 121 -4.29 -9.01 -18.05
N ILE A 122 -3.31 -8.11 -17.97
CA ILE A 122 -2.55 -7.65 -19.13
C ILE A 122 -1.87 -8.82 -19.85
N LEU A 123 -1.24 -9.71 -19.09
CA LEU A 123 -0.52 -10.85 -19.64
C LEU A 123 -1.48 -11.86 -20.29
N ARG A 124 -2.64 -12.10 -19.68
CA ARG A 124 -3.68 -12.98 -20.23
C ARG A 124 -4.31 -12.42 -21.50
N VAL A 125 -4.46 -11.10 -21.58
CA VAL A 125 -5.00 -10.41 -22.77
C VAL A 125 -3.94 -10.28 -23.88
N ALA A 126 -2.66 -10.17 -23.52
CA ALA A 126 -1.55 -10.04 -24.46
C ALA A 126 -1.09 -11.40 -25.01
N THR A 127 -1.19 -12.47 -24.23
CA THR A 127 -0.64 -13.79 -24.55
C THR A 127 -1.76 -14.83 -24.52
N HIS A 128 -2.04 -15.46 -25.67
CA HIS A 128 -3.11 -16.47 -25.80
C HIS A 128 -2.67 -17.88 -25.33
N ASP A 129 -1.47 -18.03 -24.77
CA ASP A 129 -0.83 -19.32 -24.55
C ASP A 129 -0.75 -19.75 -23.06
N GLY A 130 -0.70 -21.07 -22.84
CA GLY A 130 -0.83 -21.73 -21.53
C GLY A 130 0.25 -21.47 -20.46
N TYR A 131 1.24 -20.62 -20.72
CA TYR A 131 2.31 -20.25 -19.77
C TYR A 131 1.94 -19.08 -18.84
N VAL A 132 0.86 -18.34 -19.12
CA VAL A 132 0.33 -17.25 -18.30
C VAL A 132 0.23 -17.57 -16.79
N PRO A 133 -0.35 -18.72 -16.35
CA PRO A 133 -0.47 -19.01 -14.92
C PRO A 133 0.86 -19.18 -14.20
N TYR A 134 1.91 -19.67 -14.87
CA TYR A 134 3.24 -19.82 -14.28
C TYR A 134 3.95 -18.48 -14.09
N LEU A 135 3.85 -17.57 -15.07
CA LEU A 135 4.42 -16.23 -14.94
C LEU A 135 3.71 -15.43 -13.84
N VAL A 136 2.38 -15.55 -13.77
CA VAL A 136 1.56 -14.95 -12.72
C VAL A 136 1.99 -15.48 -11.36
N ALA A 137 2.12 -16.81 -11.20
CA ALA A 137 2.57 -17.41 -9.95
C ALA A 137 3.98 -16.93 -9.56
N ALA A 138 4.90 -16.78 -10.53
CA ALA A 138 6.25 -16.27 -10.29
C ALA A 138 6.24 -14.81 -9.83
N VAL A 139 5.42 -13.95 -10.44
CA VAL A 139 5.32 -12.54 -10.03
C VAL A 139 4.60 -12.39 -8.68
N VAL A 140 3.57 -13.18 -8.42
CA VAL A 140 2.92 -13.25 -7.10
C VAL A 140 3.94 -13.68 -6.04
N ALA A 141 4.73 -14.72 -6.31
CA ALA A 141 5.76 -15.21 -5.39
C ALA A 141 6.85 -14.16 -5.16
N TRP A 142 7.27 -13.44 -6.21
CA TRP A 142 8.20 -12.32 -6.10
C TRP A 142 7.65 -11.21 -5.21
N TYR A 143 6.40 -10.79 -5.44
CA TYR A 143 5.74 -9.78 -4.63
C TYR A 143 5.60 -10.21 -3.18
N VAL A 144 5.15 -11.43 -2.91
CA VAL A 144 5.04 -11.97 -1.54
C VAL A 144 6.43 -12.06 -0.88
N GLY A 145 7.46 -12.46 -1.62
CA GLY A 145 8.85 -12.48 -1.14
C GLY A 145 9.37 -11.08 -0.78
N CYS A 146 9.19 -10.10 -1.66
CA CYS A 146 9.65 -8.73 -1.44
C CYS A 146 8.86 -7.99 -0.36
N TRP A 147 7.56 -8.25 -0.21
CA TRP A 147 6.71 -7.50 0.72
C TRP A 147 6.38 -8.18 2.03
N TYR A 148 6.44 -9.50 2.10
CA TYR A 148 6.22 -10.23 3.36
C TYR A 148 7.48 -10.96 3.78
N GLY A 149 8.21 -11.56 2.84
CA GLY A 149 9.48 -12.23 3.12
C GLY A 149 10.53 -11.30 3.73
N LEU A 150 10.82 -10.17 3.07
CA LEU A 150 11.78 -9.17 3.57
C LEU A 150 11.41 -8.59 4.95
N PRO A 151 10.19 -8.07 5.20
CA PRO A 151 9.87 -7.53 6.51
C PRO A 151 9.72 -8.60 7.60
N LEU A 152 9.26 -9.81 7.30
CA LEU A 152 9.25 -10.91 8.29
C LEU A 152 10.67 -11.34 8.64
N TRP A 153 11.58 -11.39 7.65
CA TRP A 153 12.99 -11.69 7.87
C TRP A 153 13.69 -10.57 8.67
N ALA A 154 13.44 -9.31 8.33
CA ALA A 154 13.95 -8.16 9.07
C ALA A 154 13.43 -8.15 10.52
N ARG A 155 12.14 -8.44 10.73
CA ARG A 155 11.53 -8.54 12.06
C ARG A 155 12.15 -9.65 12.89
N ARG A 156 12.41 -10.83 12.29
CA ARG A 156 13.11 -11.95 12.97
C ARG A 156 14.57 -11.62 13.30
N ARG A 157 15.30 -10.91 12.43
CA ARG A 157 16.68 -10.51 12.69
C ARG A 157 16.81 -9.39 13.73
N HIS A 158 15.86 -8.46 13.81
CA HIS A 158 15.90 -7.40 14.82
C HIS A 158 15.46 -7.87 16.21
N THR A 159 14.62 -8.90 16.33
CA THR A 159 14.34 -9.54 17.63
C THR A 159 15.56 -10.28 18.19
N ALA A 160 16.48 -10.76 17.33
CA ALA A 160 17.67 -11.50 17.75
C ALA A 160 18.85 -10.61 18.21
N ARG A 161 18.74 -9.27 18.13
CA ARG A 161 19.86 -8.35 18.39
C ARG A 161 19.68 -7.45 19.63
N SER A 162 18.70 -7.76 20.47
CA SER A 162 18.45 -7.10 21.77
C SER A 162 18.79 -7.98 22.98
N GLY A 163 19.53 -9.07 22.74
CA GLY A 163 20.04 -9.95 23.79
C GLY A 163 21.51 -10.23 23.55
N ASP A 164 22.35 -9.25 23.86
CA ASP A 164 23.74 -9.40 24.30
C ASP A 164 24.10 -8.16 25.14
#